data_AF-A0A8X7UXV8-F1
#
_entry.id   AF-A0A8X7UXV8-F1
#
_cell.length_a   1.000
_cell.length_b   1.000
_cell.length_c   1.000
_cell.angle_alpha   90.00
_cell.angle_beta   90.00
_cell.angle_gamma   90.00
#
_symmetry.space_group_name_H-M   'P 1'
#
loop_
_entity.id
_entity.type
_entity.pdbx_description
1 polymer ?
#
loop_
_entity_poly.entity_id
_entity_poly.type
_entity_poly.pdbx_seq_one_letter_code
_entity_poly.pdbx_strand_id
1 'polypeptide(L)'
;MKKGKDIDREEQDTAANEPLSPVSQLLVLPGLYCVIVLTLGFKTRCNPSAIVEGIKNTWIKLPRFSSKVEMKKNGQAVWVPVTVRVEDHVIVPDFDHVNIENPDQFIEDYTSNIASTPMDMSRPLWEFHVLNVKTSNAKSVGIGKLHHSLGDGVSLMSLLLASSRKVSDPKAPPTTTATKKHADSSAKGWWCIRRFWLVINIIFTTLIELFKFWLTGCRHNSNSRPSSTM
;
A
#
# COMPACT_ATOMS: atom_id res chain seq x y z
N MET A 1 -22.76 -33.12 -23.90
CA MET A 1 -21.44 -32.85 -23.27
C MET A 1 -20.64 -31.71 -23.90
N LYS A 2 -21.22 -30.88 -24.81
CA LYS A 2 -20.55 -29.68 -25.37
C LYS A 2 -20.76 -28.40 -24.54
N LYS A 3 -21.87 -28.33 -23.77
CA LYS A 3 -22.29 -27.12 -23.05
C LYS A 3 -21.39 -26.75 -21.85
N GLY A 4 -20.81 -27.73 -21.16
CA GLY A 4 -19.90 -27.47 -20.03
C GLY A 4 -18.56 -26.87 -20.47
N LYS A 5 -18.02 -27.33 -21.60
CA LYS A 5 -16.70 -26.90 -22.11
C LYS A 5 -16.70 -25.48 -22.70
N ASP A 6 -17.85 -24.98 -23.14
CA ASP A 6 -18.04 -23.58 -23.56
C ASP A 6 -18.20 -22.65 -22.37
N ILE A 7 -18.95 -23.08 -21.32
CA ILE A 7 -19.12 -22.29 -20.09
C ILE A 7 -17.77 -22.14 -19.36
N ASP A 8 -16.96 -23.21 -19.27
CA ASP A 8 -15.63 -23.16 -18.65
C ASP A 8 -14.65 -22.25 -19.43
N ARG A 9 -14.84 -22.12 -20.75
CA ARG A 9 -14.05 -21.22 -21.61
C ARG A 9 -14.50 -19.77 -21.50
N GLU A 10 -15.80 -19.52 -21.48
CA GLU A 10 -16.36 -18.17 -21.28
C GLU A 10 -16.07 -17.64 -19.86
N GLU A 11 -16.14 -18.47 -18.82
CA GLU A 11 -15.73 -18.09 -17.45
C GLU A 11 -14.22 -17.82 -17.35
N GLN A 12 -13.38 -18.58 -18.06
CA GLN A 12 -11.95 -18.29 -18.13
C GLN A 12 -11.64 -17.00 -18.90
N ASP A 13 -12.32 -16.72 -20.02
CA ASP A 13 -12.09 -15.50 -20.81
C ASP A 13 -12.67 -14.24 -20.15
N THR A 14 -13.77 -14.36 -19.41
CA THR A 14 -14.35 -13.27 -18.60
C THR A 14 -13.55 -12.99 -17.34
N ALA A 15 -12.98 -14.01 -16.68
CA ALA A 15 -12.03 -13.83 -15.59
C ALA A 15 -10.66 -13.30 -16.06
N ALA A 16 -10.24 -13.61 -17.30
CA ALA A 16 -8.97 -13.18 -17.87
C ALA A 16 -8.90 -11.70 -18.27
N ASN A 17 -10.02 -10.98 -18.20
CA ASN A 17 -10.14 -9.60 -18.67
C ASN A 17 -10.86 -8.69 -17.68
N GLU A 18 -10.63 -8.87 -16.37
CA GLU A 18 -11.21 -7.99 -15.37
C GLU A 18 -10.70 -6.55 -15.57
N PRO A 19 -11.60 -5.58 -15.80
CA PRO A 19 -11.19 -4.19 -15.91
C PRO A 19 -10.66 -3.70 -14.56
N LEU A 20 -9.66 -2.82 -14.58
CA LEU A 20 -9.22 -2.15 -13.35
C LEU A 20 -10.38 -1.37 -12.72
N SER A 21 -10.40 -1.27 -11.40
CA SER A 21 -11.34 -0.36 -10.72
C SER A 21 -11.13 1.09 -11.18
N PRO A 22 -12.15 1.98 -11.11
CA PRO A 22 -11.99 3.38 -11.55
C PRO A 22 -10.78 4.10 -10.92
N VAL A 23 -10.53 3.86 -9.62
CA VAL A 23 -9.36 4.41 -8.92
C VAL A 23 -8.07 3.78 -9.43
N SER A 24 -8.05 2.46 -9.62
CA SER A 24 -6.88 1.76 -10.17
C SER A 24 -6.55 2.22 -11.60
N GLN A 25 -7.56 2.51 -12.42
CA GLN A 25 -7.36 3.05 -13.79
C GLN A 25 -6.71 4.43 -13.74
N LEU A 26 -7.18 5.33 -12.86
CA LEU A 26 -6.57 6.64 -12.65
C LEU A 26 -5.09 6.52 -12.26
N LEU A 27 -4.76 5.60 -11.35
CA LEU A 27 -3.40 5.41 -10.83
C LEU A 27 -2.44 4.76 -11.82
N VAL A 28 -2.94 4.24 -12.94
CA VAL A 28 -2.13 3.62 -14.01
C VAL A 28 -1.94 4.58 -15.20
N LEU A 29 -2.56 5.76 -15.18
CA LEU A 29 -2.43 6.73 -16.27
C LEU A 29 -0.97 7.17 -16.45
N PRO A 30 -0.52 7.38 -17.70
CA PRO A 30 0.79 7.94 -17.99
C PRO A 30 0.96 9.29 -17.27
N GLY A 31 1.89 9.35 -16.31
CA GLY A 31 2.17 10.54 -15.50
C GLY A 31 1.71 10.47 -14.04
N LEU A 32 0.88 9.48 -13.68
CA LEU A 32 0.53 9.19 -12.29
C LEU A 32 1.30 7.95 -11.84
N TYR A 33 2.38 8.16 -11.10
CA TYR A 33 3.17 7.08 -10.51
C TYR A 33 2.91 7.05 -9.00
N CYS A 34 2.13 6.06 -8.55
CA CYS A 34 1.77 5.91 -7.15
C CYS A 34 2.12 4.51 -6.65
N VAL A 35 3.07 4.45 -5.74
CA VAL A 35 3.52 3.20 -5.11
C VAL A 35 3.38 3.26 -3.60
N ILE A 36 3.16 2.09 -3.01
CA ILE A 36 3.17 1.86 -1.58
C ILE A 36 4.47 1.12 -1.28
N VAL A 37 5.26 1.67 -0.36
CA VAL A 37 6.49 1.03 0.11
C VAL A 37 6.28 0.54 1.54
N LEU A 38 6.58 -0.74 1.75
CA LEU A 38 6.49 -1.43 3.02
C LEU A 38 7.89 -1.82 3.49
N THR A 39 8.36 -1.26 4.60
CA THR A 39 9.64 -1.61 5.20
C THR A 39 9.44 -2.52 6.41
N LEU A 40 10.10 -3.67 6.43
CA LEU A 40 10.01 -4.71 7.46
C LEU A 40 11.38 -4.97 8.08
N GLY A 41 11.52 -4.72 9.38
CA GLY A 41 12.72 -5.07 10.13
C GLY A 41 12.65 -6.49 10.70
N PHE A 42 13.69 -7.30 10.48
CA PHE A 42 13.79 -8.66 10.99
C PHE A 42 14.86 -8.79 12.06
N LYS A 43 14.59 -9.58 13.11
CA LYS A 43 15.55 -9.85 14.20
C LYS A 43 16.67 -10.82 13.81
N THR A 44 16.54 -11.51 12.69
CA THR A 44 17.47 -12.50 12.15
C THR A 44 17.78 -12.12 10.71
N ARG A 45 18.96 -12.51 10.19
CA ARG A 45 19.23 -12.37 8.75
C ARG A 45 18.15 -13.10 7.94
N CYS A 46 17.72 -12.50 6.84
CA CYS A 46 16.71 -13.06 5.97
C CYS A 46 17.35 -14.11 5.05
N ASN A 47 16.67 -15.25 4.92
CA ASN A 47 16.96 -16.24 3.89
C ASN A 47 16.07 -15.94 2.66
N PRO A 48 16.64 -15.49 1.53
CA PRO A 48 15.86 -15.18 0.33
C PRO A 48 15.00 -16.35 -0.16
N SER A 49 15.50 -17.58 -0.06
CA SER A 49 14.77 -18.78 -0.50
C SER A 49 13.49 -18.99 0.32
N ALA A 50 13.55 -18.74 1.63
CA ALA A 50 12.38 -18.84 2.50
C ALA A 50 11.35 -17.73 2.21
N ILE A 51 11.81 -16.53 1.83
CA ILE A 51 10.93 -15.44 1.39
C ILE A 51 10.23 -15.81 0.08
N VAL A 52 10.98 -16.32 -0.90
CA VAL A 52 10.43 -16.79 -2.18
C VAL A 52 9.36 -17.86 -1.95
N GLU A 53 9.64 -18.86 -1.11
CA GLU A 53 8.68 -19.90 -0.75
C GLU A 53 7.43 -19.35 -0.05
N GLY A 54 7.63 -18.41 0.88
CA GLY A 54 6.53 -17.72 1.58
C GLY A 54 5.61 -16.99 0.60
N ILE A 55 6.17 -16.24 -0.34
CA ILE A 55 5.43 -15.49 -1.36
C ILE A 55 4.69 -16.44 -2.30
N LYS A 56 5.33 -17.52 -2.79
CA LYS A 56 4.68 -18.56 -3.60
C LYS A 56 3.44 -19.15 -2.91
N ASN A 57 3.52 -19.35 -1.60
CA ASN A 57 2.45 -19.95 -0.81
C ASN A 57 1.35 -18.96 -0.38
N THR A 58 1.54 -17.66 -0.56
CA THR A 58 0.63 -16.62 -0.06
C THR A 58 0.22 -15.64 -1.17
N TRP A 59 1.11 -14.74 -1.59
CA TRP A 59 0.80 -13.62 -2.47
C TRP A 59 0.35 -14.09 -3.85
N ILE A 60 1.02 -15.10 -4.42
CA ILE A 60 0.72 -15.63 -5.77
C ILE A 60 -0.69 -16.25 -5.86
N LYS A 61 -1.29 -16.62 -4.72
CA LYS A 61 -2.68 -17.10 -4.69
C LYS A 61 -3.70 -15.97 -4.89
N LEU A 62 -3.28 -14.71 -4.77
CA LEU A 62 -4.11 -13.55 -5.03
C LEU A 62 -4.04 -13.19 -6.53
N PRO A 63 -5.18 -13.14 -7.24
CA PRO A 63 -5.20 -12.92 -8.70
C PRO A 63 -4.41 -11.68 -9.15
N ARG A 64 -4.47 -10.58 -8.39
CA ARG A 64 -3.78 -9.32 -8.73
C ARG A 64 -2.26 -9.40 -8.66
N PHE A 65 -1.71 -10.23 -7.76
CA PHE A 65 -0.26 -10.43 -7.66
C PHE A 65 0.27 -11.36 -8.76
N SER A 66 -0.64 -12.09 -9.41
CA SER A 66 -0.38 -12.98 -10.54
C SER A 66 -0.89 -12.41 -11.86
N SER A 67 -1.10 -11.09 -11.92
CA SER A 67 -1.57 -10.40 -13.12
C SER A 67 -0.70 -9.19 -13.41
N LYS A 68 -0.49 -8.91 -14.69
CA LYS A 68 0.06 -7.64 -15.17
C LYS A 68 -1.08 -6.71 -15.57
N VAL A 69 -0.77 -5.42 -15.69
CA VAL A 69 -1.72 -4.45 -16.25
C VAL A 69 -1.43 -4.28 -17.74
N GLU A 70 -2.46 -4.38 -18.58
CA GLU A 70 -2.34 -4.15 -20.01
C GLU A 70 -3.34 -3.08 -20.47
N MET A 71 -2.86 -2.15 -21.30
CA MET A 71 -3.69 -1.11 -21.89
C MET A 71 -4.29 -1.60 -23.21
N LYS A 72 -5.63 -1.70 -23.27
CA LYS A 72 -6.35 -2.04 -24.50
C LYS A 72 -6.33 -0.85 -25.48
N LYS A 73 -6.58 -1.14 -26.77
CA LYS A 73 -6.63 -0.14 -27.85
C LYS A 73 -7.65 0.99 -27.61
N ASN A 74 -8.67 0.74 -26.80
CA ASN A 74 -9.69 1.72 -26.41
C ASN A 74 -9.29 2.57 -25.19
N GLY A 75 -8.06 2.43 -24.67
CA GLY A 75 -7.56 3.16 -23.49
C GLY A 75 -7.93 2.54 -22.15
N GLN A 76 -8.65 1.41 -22.13
CA GLN A 76 -9.02 0.73 -20.89
C GLN A 76 -7.86 -0.13 -20.36
N ALA A 77 -7.50 0.08 -19.09
CA ALA A 77 -6.56 -0.80 -18.38
C ALA A 77 -7.28 -2.05 -17.88
N VAL A 78 -6.71 -3.23 -18.15
CA VAL A 78 -7.22 -4.53 -17.69
C VAL A 78 -6.15 -5.32 -16.95
N TRP A 79 -6.58 -6.18 -16.03
CA TRP A 79 -5.72 -7.19 -15.42
C TRP A 79 -5.63 -8.39 -16.35
N VAL A 80 -4.41 -8.79 -16.69
CA VAL A 80 -4.14 -9.97 -17.51
C VAL A 80 -3.37 -10.97 -16.66
N PRO A 81 -3.94 -12.14 -16.35
CA PRO A 81 -3.24 -13.19 -15.62
C PRO A 81 -1.98 -13.64 -16.35
N VAL A 82 -0.89 -13.83 -15.60
CA VAL A 82 0.41 -14.27 -16.12
C VAL A 82 1.03 -15.31 -15.20
N THR A 83 1.86 -16.19 -15.76
CA THR A 83 2.69 -17.08 -14.95
C THR A 83 3.82 -16.28 -14.33
N VAL A 84 3.83 -16.18 -13.00
CA VAL A 84 4.81 -15.39 -12.26
C VAL A 84 5.97 -16.25 -11.77
N ARG A 85 7.19 -15.88 -12.16
CA ARG A 85 8.43 -16.36 -11.55
C ARG A 85 8.76 -15.44 -10.36
N VAL A 86 8.54 -15.94 -9.15
CA VAL A 86 8.70 -15.16 -7.90
C VAL A 86 10.14 -14.69 -7.72
N GLU A 87 11.11 -15.48 -8.16
CA GLU A 87 12.53 -15.18 -8.07
C GLU A 87 12.89 -13.88 -8.80
N ASP A 88 12.21 -13.58 -9.90
CA ASP A 88 12.47 -12.35 -10.68
C ASP A 88 11.95 -11.09 -9.98
N HIS A 89 11.12 -11.25 -8.95
CA HIS A 89 10.50 -10.17 -8.19
C HIS A 89 11.12 -10.04 -6.78
N VAL A 90 11.92 -11.01 -6.35
CA VAL A 90 12.68 -10.98 -5.09
C VAL A 90 14.11 -10.55 -5.37
N ILE A 91 14.41 -9.29 -5.06
CA ILE A 91 15.70 -8.66 -5.35
C ILE A 91 16.58 -8.76 -4.11
N VAL A 92 17.77 -9.32 -4.25
CA VAL A 92 18.75 -9.46 -3.15
C VAL A 92 20.02 -8.72 -3.55
N PRO A 93 20.14 -7.42 -3.24
CA PRO A 93 21.37 -6.70 -3.52
C PRO A 93 22.50 -7.21 -2.62
N ASP A 94 23.68 -7.33 -3.19
CA ASP A 94 24.89 -7.70 -2.45
C ASP A 94 25.57 -6.45 -1.89
N PHE A 95 25.81 -6.46 -0.58
CA PHE A 95 26.48 -5.39 0.15
C PHE A 95 27.66 -5.90 0.99
N ASP A 96 28.06 -7.17 0.84
CA ASP A 96 29.07 -7.80 1.71
C ASP A 96 30.45 -7.11 1.60
N HIS A 97 30.67 -6.33 0.53
CA HIS A 97 31.91 -5.57 0.28
C HIS A 97 31.78 -4.06 0.46
N VAL A 98 30.59 -3.56 0.84
CA VAL A 98 30.34 -2.13 1.00
C VAL A 98 30.53 -1.75 2.46
N ASN A 99 31.44 -0.81 2.74
CA ASN A 99 31.56 -0.25 4.08
C ASN A 99 30.42 0.76 4.32
N ILE A 100 29.37 0.33 5.00
CA ILE A 100 28.21 1.17 5.31
C ILE A 100 28.44 1.84 6.68
N GLU A 101 28.82 3.11 6.67
CA GLU A 101 29.05 3.90 7.89
C GLU A 101 27.77 4.13 8.70
N ASN A 102 26.67 4.45 8.03
CA ASN A 102 25.36 4.68 8.64
C ASN A 102 24.30 3.73 8.02
N PRO A 103 24.08 2.55 8.61
CA PRO A 103 23.12 1.57 8.09
C PRO A 103 21.68 2.06 8.04
N ASP A 104 21.22 2.85 9.02
CA ASP A 104 19.84 3.33 9.05
C ASP A 104 19.59 4.33 7.92
N GLN A 105 20.49 5.31 7.73
CA GLN A 105 20.41 6.26 6.62
C GLN A 105 20.54 5.57 5.26
N PHE A 106 21.44 4.58 5.14
CA PHE A 106 21.58 3.79 3.92
C PHE A 106 20.26 3.11 3.50
N ILE A 107 19.52 2.55 4.46
CA ILE A 107 18.22 1.93 4.19
C ILE A 107 17.18 2.99 3.79
N GLU A 108 17.18 4.17 4.40
CA GLU A 108 16.29 5.28 4.03
C GLU A 108 16.57 5.79 2.60
N ASP A 109 17.84 5.96 2.25
CA ASP A 109 18.27 6.39 0.91
C ASP A 109 17.92 5.33 -0.13
N TYR A 110 18.16 4.05 0.17
CA TYR A 110 17.76 2.94 -0.69
C TYR A 110 16.24 2.91 -0.90
N THR A 111 15.47 3.03 0.19
CA THR A 111 14.00 3.06 0.17
C THR A 111 13.49 4.23 -0.68
N SER A 112 14.11 5.40 -0.54
CA SER A 112 13.76 6.60 -1.30
C SER A 112 14.05 6.44 -2.80
N ASN A 113 15.20 5.84 -3.14
CA ASN A 113 15.59 5.57 -4.52
C ASN A 113 14.65 4.55 -5.21
N ILE A 114 14.29 3.46 -4.53
CA ILE A 114 13.35 2.50 -5.12
C ILE A 114 11.94 3.11 -5.24
N ALA A 115 11.55 3.99 -4.32
CA ALA A 115 10.25 4.66 -4.33
C ALA A 115 10.12 5.69 -5.46
N SER A 116 11.24 6.25 -5.95
CA SER A 116 11.27 7.20 -7.07
C SER A 116 11.49 6.55 -8.42
N THR A 117 11.98 5.30 -8.45
CA THR A 117 12.23 4.55 -9.69
C THR A 117 10.94 3.94 -10.23
N PRO A 118 10.49 4.27 -11.47
CA PRO A 118 9.28 3.68 -12.05
C PRO A 118 9.32 2.15 -12.09
N MET A 119 8.15 1.50 -11.98
CA MET A 119 8.03 0.05 -12.12
C MET A 119 7.88 -0.36 -13.58
N ASP A 120 8.41 -1.54 -13.91
CA ASP A 120 8.20 -2.18 -15.21
C ASP A 120 6.76 -2.68 -15.32
N MET A 121 5.95 -2.04 -16.15
CA MET A 121 4.53 -2.38 -16.33
C MET A 121 4.31 -3.67 -17.14
N SER A 122 5.36 -4.26 -17.72
CA SER A 122 5.26 -5.52 -18.47
C SER A 122 5.12 -6.77 -17.58
N ARG A 123 5.36 -6.62 -16.28
CA ARG A 123 5.31 -7.67 -15.26
C ARG A 123 4.29 -7.33 -14.15
N PRO A 124 3.95 -8.27 -13.27
CA PRO A 124 3.19 -7.97 -12.05
C PRO A 124 3.83 -6.82 -11.25
N LEU A 125 2.99 -5.89 -10.79
CA LEU A 125 3.44 -4.57 -10.29
C LEU A 125 3.88 -4.58 -8.82
N TRP A 126 4.73 -5.53 -8.44
CA TRP A 126 5.29 -5.64 -7.10
C TRP A 126 6.73 -6.14 -7.13
N GLU A 127 7.55 -5.62 -6.22
CA GLU A 127 8.96 -5.99 -6.03
C GLU A 127 9.19 -6.19 -4.52
N PHE A 128 10.04 -7.15 -4.16
CA PHE A 128 10.41 -7.39 -2.78
C PHE A 128 11.93 -7.46 -2.64
N HIS A 129 12.50 -6.47 -1.97
CA HIS A 129 13.93 -6.34 -1.78
C HIS A 129 14.34 -6.93 -0.42
N VAL A 130 15.37 -7.77 -0.40
CA VAL A 130 15.92 -8.37 0.83
C VAL A 130 17.30 -7.80 1.08
N LEU A 131 17.42 -6.93 2.08
CA LEU A 131 18.66 -6.25 2.44
C LEU A 131 19.20 -6.86 3.73
N ASN A 132 20.28 -7.63 3.64
CA ASN A 132 20.94 -8.26 4.80
C ASN A 132 21.92 -7.30 5.51
N VAL A 133 21.50 -6.05 5.68
CA VAL A 133 22.23 -4.99 6.39
C VAL A 133 21.72 -4.90 7.83
N LYS A 134 22.64 -4.86 8.79
CA LYS A 134 22.31 -4.73 10.21
C LYS A 134 22.12 -3.25 10.54
N THR A 135 20.92 -2.88 10.97
CA THR A 135 20.57 -1.53 11.43
C THR A 135 20.55 -1.44 12.95
N SER A 136 20.25 -0.26 13.49
CA SER A 136 20.04 -0.05 14.93
C SER A 136 19.00 -1.00 15.55
N ASN A 137 17.93 -1.30 14.81
CA ASN A 137 16.75 -2.02 15.30
C ASN A 137 16.54 -3.42 14.69
N ALA A 138 17.28 -3.79 13.63
CA ALA A 138 17.09 -5.04 12.90
C ALA A 138 18.41 -5.65 12.42
N LYS A 139 18.44 -6.98 12.24
CA LYS A 139 19.59 -7.69 11.63
C LYS A 139 19.52 -7.75 10.10
N SER A 140 18.34 -7.56 9.54
CA SER A 140 18.09 -7.41 8.11
C SER A 140 16.77 -6.67 7.90
N VAL A 141 16.60 -6.14 6.70
CA VAL A 141 15.42 -5.36 6.30
C VAL A 141 14.85 -5.94 5.01
N GLY A 142 13.54 -6.14 4.97
CA GLY A 142 12.80 -6.43 3.75
C GLY A 142 12.04 -5.20 3.31
N ILE A 143 12.06 -4.86 2.02
CA ILE A 143 11.36 -3.71 1.47
C ILE A 143 10.45 -4.16 0.33
N GLY A 144 9.15 -4.13 0.55
CA GLY A 144 8.16 -4.38 -0.50
C GLY A 144 7.77 -3.08 -1.19
N LYS A 145 7.89 -3.03 -2.51
CA LYS A 145 7.41 -1.92 -3.34
C LYS A 145 6.25 -2.43 -4.17
N LEU A 146 5.08 -1.81 -4.05
CA LEU A 146 3.85 -2.28 -4.68
C LEU A 146 3.13 -1.12 -5.35
N HIS A 147 2.66 -1.31 -6.58
CA HIS A 147 1.83 -0.31 -7.23
C HIS A 147 0.47 -0.17 -6.53
N HIS A 148 0.00 1.07 -6.35
CA HIS A 148 -1.22 1.35 -5.57
C HIS A 148 -2.49 0.77 -6.25
N SER A 149 -2.43 0.39 -7.53
CA SER A 149 -3.52 -0.34 -8.19
C SER A 149 -3.76 -1.75 -7.61
N LEU A 150 -2.77 -2.37 -6.98
CA LEU A 150 -2.88 -3.71 -6.38
C LEU A 150 -3.82 -3.72 -5.18
N GLY A 151 -3.72 -2.70 -4.33
CA GLY A 151 -4.53 -2.56 -3.13
C GLY A 151 -4.22 -1.28 -2.37
N ASP A 152 -5.06 -1.01 -1.37
CA ASP A 152 -4.83 0.07 -0.41
C ASP A 152 -4.00 -0.41 0.79
N GLY A 153 -3.54 0.53 1.62
CA GLY A 153 -2.73 0.23 2.79
C GLY A 153 -3.40 -0.75 3.77
N VAL A 154 -4.73 -0.76 3.88
CA VAL A 154 -5.46 -1.68 4.78
C VAL A 154 -5.43 -3.11 4.25
N SER A 155 -5.65 -3.28 2.95
CA SER A 155 -5.60 -4.57 2.26
C SER A 155 -4.19 -5.16 2.32
N LEU A 156 -3.17 -4.31 2.14
CA LEU A 156 -1.76 -4.69 2.24
C LEU A 156 -1.36 -5.10 3.66
N MET A 157 -1.79 -4.35 4.68
CA MET A 157 -1.57 -4.75 6.07
C MET A 157 -2.31 -6.06 6.41
N SER A 158 -3.51 -6.26 5.89
CA SER A 158 -4.26 -7.51 6.04
C SER A 158 -3.52 -8.69 5.41
N LEU A 159 -2.96 -8.50 4.20
CA LEU A 159 -2.13 -9.50 3.53
C LEU A 159 -0.87 -9.84 4.33
N LEU A 160 -0.17 -8.81 4.84
CA LEU A 160 1.02 -9.00 5.67
C LEU A 160 0.70 -9.83 6.92
N LEU A 161 -0.40 -9.52 7.60
CA LEU A 161 -0.87 -10.26 8.77
C LEU A 161 -1.25 -11.69 8.41
N ALA A 162 -1.99 -11.90 7.32
CA ALA A 162 -2.39 -13.23 6.84
C ALA A 162 -1.19 -14.11 6.45
N SER A 163 -0.13 -13.48 5.94
CA SER A 163 1.14 -14.12 5.56
C SER A 163 2.05 -14.39 6.77
N SER A 164 1.75 -13.80 7.92
CA SER A 164 2.55 -13.92 9.15
C SER A 164 2.07 -15.09 10.02
N ARG A 165 2.96 -15.59 10.88
CA ARG A 165 2.68 -16.64 11.87
C ARG A 165 3.19 -16.25 13.24
N LYS A 166 2.58 -16.80 14.29
CA LYS A 166 3.06 -16.56 15.66
C LYS A 166 4.43 -17.18 15.85
N VAL A 167 5.32 -16.48 16.55
CA VAL A 167 6.62 -17.03 16.94
C VAL A 167 6.47 -18.25 17.85
N SER A 168 5.43 -18.28 18.69
CA SER A 168 5.12 -19.39 19.59
C SER A 168 4.38 -20.56 18.91
N ASP A 169 3.71 -20.31 17.78
CA ASP A 169 2.96 -21.32 17.03
C ASP A 169 3.05 -21.02 15.52
N PRO A 170 3.93 -21.74 14.79
CA PRO A 170 4.16 -21.54 13.36
C PRO A 170 2.93 -21.77 12.47
N LYS A 171 1.84 -22.37 12.97
CA LYS A 171 0.62 -22.61 12.18
C LYS A 171 -0.48 -21.59 12.48
N ALA A 172 -0.41 -20.88 13.60
CA ALA A 172 -1.42 -19.89 13.97
C ALA A 172 -1.15 -18.51 13.34
N PRO A 173 -2.19 -17.82 12.84
CA PRO A 173 -2.08 -16.43 12.40
C PRO A 173 -1.81 -15.49 13.61
N PRO A 174 -1.28 -14.28 13.38
CA PRO A 174 -1.06 -13.31 14.44
C PRO A 174 -2.38 -12.93 15.12
N THR A 175 -2.34 -12.73 16.44
CA THR A 175 -3.50 -12.22 17.18
C THR A 175 -3.49 -10.70 17.11
N THR A 176 -4.51 -10.12 16.49
CA THR A 176 -4.71 -8.67 16.47
C THR A 176 -5.77 -8.27 17.51
N THR A 177 -5.70 -7.06 18.05
CA THR A 177 -6.72 -6.55 19.00
C THR A 177 -8.10 -6.43 18.35
N ALA A 178 -8.15 -6.29 17.02
CA ALA A 178 -9.39 -6.23 16.22
C ALA A 178 -10.15 -7.55 16.13
N THR A 179 -9.54 -8.69 16.46
CA THR A 179 -10.25 -10.00 16.48
C THR A 179 -11.02 -10.25 17.79
N LYS A 180 -11.04 -9.30 18.74
CA LYS A 180 -11.92 -9.37 19.91
C LYS A 180 -13.36 -9.03 19.51
N LYS A 181 -14.12 -10.08 19.17
CA LYS A 181 -15.59 -10.22 19.16
C LYS A 181 -16.42 -9.08 18.55
N HIS A 182 -17.11 -9.40 17.45
CA HIS A 182 -18.40 -8.79 17.15
C HIS A 182 -19.35 -9.07 18.33
N ALA A 183 -19.73 -8.01 19.05
CA ALA A 183 -20.82 -8.03 20.01
C ALA A 183 -21.82 -6.93 19.65
N ASP A 184 -22.99 -7.42 19.24
CA ASP A 184 -24.33 -6.84 19.32
C ASP A 184 -24.75 -5.67 18.41
N SER A 185 -25.93 -5.84 17.78
CA SER A 185 -26.48 -4.98 16.73
C SER A 185 -27.11 -3.67 17.22
N SER A 186 -26.93 -3.33 18.50
CA SER A 186 -27.43 -2.09 19.12
C SER A 186 -26.48 -0.88 18.93
N ALA A 187 -25.21 -1.12 18.59
CA ALA A 187 -24.18 -0.07 18.54
C ALA A 187 -24.19 0.85 17.29
N LYS A 188 -24.96 0.52 16.24
CA LYS A 188 -24.95 1.28 14.98
C LYS A 188 -25.55 2.69 15.13
N GLY A 189 -26.63 2.84 15.89
CA GLY A 189 -27.31 4.13 16.08
C GLY A 189 -26.44 5.14 16.84
N TRP A 190 -25.84 4.71 17.95
CA TRP A 190 -24.95 5.55 18.75
C TRP A 190 -23.67 5.92 17.98
N TRP A 191 -23.16 5.02 17.14
CA TRP A 191 -22.00 5.30 16.31
C TRP A 191 -22.27 6.40 15.27
N CYS A 192 -23.43 6.39 14.61
CA CYS A 192 -23.83 7.44 13.67
C CYS A 192 -23.99 8.80 14.36
N ILE A 193 -24.64 8.83 15.53
CA ILE A 193 -24.81 10.05 16.33
C ILE A 193 -23.44 10.63 16.73
N ARG A 194 -22.53 9.78 17.19
CA ARG A 194 -21.18 10.20 17.58
C ARG A 194 -20.38 10.76 16.40
N ARG A 195 -20.48 10.13 15.22
CA ARG A 195 -19.81 10.64 14.00
C ARG A 195 -20.42 11.97 13.54
N PHE A 196 -21.73 12.10 13.58
CA PHE A 196 -22.43 13.34 13.23
C PHE A 196 -22.00 14.50 14.15
N TRP A 197 -21.96 14.24 15.46
CA TRP A 197 -21.53 15.24 16.46
C TRP A 197 -20.07 15.65 16.28
N LEU A 198 -19.19 14.70 15.93
CA LEU A 198 -17.78 14.96 15.64
C LEU A 198 -17.60 15.84 14.39
N VAL A 199 -18.38 15.60 13.33
CA VAL A 199 -18.36 16.45 12.12
C VAL A 199 -18.83 17.87 12.43
N ILE A 200 -19.92 18.03 13.19
CA ILE A 200 -20.39 19.36 13.64
C ILE A 200 -19.29 20.08 14.41
N ASN A 201 -18.60 19.38 15.32
CA ASN A 201 -17.55 19.98 16.13
C ASN A 201 -16.37 20.45 15.26
N ILE A 202 -15.95 19.65 14.26
CA ILE A 202 -14.92 20.06 13.30
C ILE A 202 -15.35 21.32 12.54
N ILE A 203 -16.58 21.35 11.99
CA ILE A 203 -17.09 22.52 11.26
C ILE A 203 -17.06 23.76 12.16
N PHE A 204 -17.57 23.65 13.39
CA PHE A 204 -17.60 24.76 14.33
C PHE A 204 -16.19 25.28 14.67
N THR A 205 -15.24 24.37 14.88
CA THR A 205 -13.84 24.72 15.16
C THR A 205 -13.22 25.45 13.97
N THR A 206 -13.44 24.97 12.74
CA THR A 206 -12.94 25.64 11.52
C THR A 206 -13.56 27.03 11.31
N LEU A 207 -14.84 27.21 11.63
CA LEU A 207 -15.50 28.51 11.55
C LEU A 207 -14.93 29.51 12.56
N ILE A 208 -14.62 29.08 13.78
CA ILE A 208 -13.95 29.91 14.79
C ILE A 208 -12.57 30.33 14.28
N GLU A 209 -11.80 29.43 13.68
CA GLU A 209 -10.47 29.76 13.15
C GLU A 209 -10.54 30.73 11.97
N LEU A 210 -11.48 30.55 11.05
CA LEU A 210 -11.76 31.50 9.96
C LEU A 210 -12.14 32.89 10.48
N PHE A 211 -12.97 32.94 11.53
CA PHE A 211 -13.37 34.20 12.14
C PHE A 211 -12.19 34.90 12.84
N LYS A 212 -11.35 34.14 13.57
CA LYS A 212 -10.11 34.67 14.17
C LYS A 212 -9.14 35.20 13.11
N PHE A 213 -9.00 34.50 11.99
CA PHE A 213 -8.18 34.92 10.85
C PHE A 213 -8.70 36.23 10.26
N TRP A 214 -10.02 36.34 10.07
CA TRP A 214 -10.65 37.57 9.57
C TRP A 214 -10.48 38.76 10.52
N LEU A 215 -10.70 38.56 11.83
CA LEU A 215 -10.46 39.62 12.84
C LEU A 215 -9.00 40.08 12.87
N THR A 216 -8.06 39.15 12.73
CA THR A 216 -6.63 39.46 12.66
C THR A 216 -6.31 40.25 11.38
N GLY A 217 -6.91 39.87 10.25
CA GLY A 217 -6.79 40.60 8.99
C GLY A 217 -7.40 42.01 9.04
N CYS A 218 -8.57 42.18 9.65
CA CYS A 218 -9.20 43.48 9.85
C CYS A 218 -8.38 44.40 10.75
N ARG A 219 -7.78 43.87 11.81
CA ARG A 219 -6.90 44.64 12.72
C ARG A 219 -5.57 45.02 12.06
N HIS A 220 -5.06 44.19 11.15
CA HIS A 220 -3.91 44.54 10.33
C HIS A 220 -4.24 45.66 9.32
N ASN A 221 -5.40 45.58 8.68
CA ASN A 221 -5.87 46.58 7.70
C ASN A 221 -6.30 47.92 8.36
N SER A 222 -6.73 47.92 9.62
CA SER A 222 -7.03 49.16 10.37
C SER A 222 -5.75 49.90 10.79
N ASN A 223 -4.66 49.18 11.07
CA ASN A 223 -3.37 49.78 11.44
C ASN A 223 -2.56 50.30 10.24
N SER A 224 -3.00 50.04 9.01
CA SER A 224 -2.32 50.45 7.77
C SER A 224 -3.01 51.61 7.03
N ARG A 225 -4.05 52.24 7.60
CA ARG A 225 -4.57 53.53 7.10
C ARG A 225 -3.78 54.70 7.71
N PRO A 226 -3.03 55.50 6.92
CA PRO A 226 -2.44 56.72 7.42
C PRO A 226 -3.56 57.73 7.72
N SER A 227 -3.52 58.30 8.93
CA SER A 227 -4.31 59.46 9.33
C SER A 227 -4.08 60.60 8.34
N SER A 228 -5.03 60.79 7.43
CA SER A 228 -5.06 61.88 6.46
C SER A 228 -6.30 62.71 6.74
N THR A 229 -6.16 63.77 7.53
CA THR A 229 -6.95 65.01 7.42
C THR A 229 -6.23 66.13 8.18
N MET A 230 -6.13 67.28 7.50
CA MET A 230 -5.84 68.61 8.04
C MET A 230 -6.76 68.99 9.20
#